data_AF-A0A0B7C0L3-F1
#
_entry.id   AF-A0A0B7C0L3-F1
#
_cell.length_a   1.000
_cell.length_b   1.000
_cell.length_c   1.000
_cell.angle_alpha   90.00
_cell.angle_beta   90.00
_cell.angle_gamma   90.00
#
_symmetry.space_group_name_H-M   'P 1'
#
loop_
_entity.id
_entity.type
_entity.pdbx_description
1 polymer ?
#
loop_
_entity_poly.entity_id
_entity_poly.type
_entity_poly.pdbx_seq_one_letter_code
_entity_poly.pdbx_strand_id
1 'polypeptide(L)' 'ICFNSTVIRNQGDKWAVSLLDFPFSYYPPYAFGGGYVMSASAAETIVKIRSGTSDFLHLEDVYITGILAMKLNITHVTHH' A
#
# COMPACT_ATOMS: atom_id res chain seq x y z
N ILE A 1 -9.59 6.87 -2.66
CA ILE A 1 -9.18 5.46 -2.47
C ILE A 1 -9.23 4.79 -3.83
N CYS A 2 -8.13 4.14 -4.21
CA CYS A 2 -8.04 3.39 -5.45
C CYS A 2 -8.41 1.94 -5.18
N PHE A 3 -9.26 1.38 -6.03
CA PHE A 3 -9.71 -0.01 -5.97
C PHE A 3 -9.34 -0.71 -7.28
N ASN A 4 -8.96 -1.99 -7.20
CA ASN A 4 -8.63 -2.82 -8.36
C ASN A 4 -7.58 -2.19 -9.30
N SER A 5 -6.63 -1.43 -8.75
CA SER A 5 -5.52 -0.88 -9.53
C SER A 5 -4.63 -2.02 -10.03
N THR A 6 -4.46 -2.13 -11.33
CA THR A 6 -3.58 -3.13 -11.96
C THR A 6 -2.12 -2.81 -11.68
N VAL A 7 -1.34 -3.85 -11.40
CA VAL A 7 0.10 -3.73 -11.23
C VAL A 7 0.78 -3.53 -12.59
N ILE A 8 1.50 -2.42 -12.73
CA ILE A 8 2.28 -2.13 -13.94
C ILE A 8 3.52 -3.02 -13.96
N ARG A 9 3.70 -3.80 -15.04
CA ARG A 9 4.81 -4.76 -15.18
C ARG A 9 5.89 -4.31 -16.18
N ASN A 10 5.62 -3.26 -16.94
CA ASN A 10 6.54 -2.74 -17.94
C ASN A 10 7.68 -1.97 -17.26
N GLN A 11 8.91 -2.51 -17.28
CA GLN A 11 10.08 -1.92 -16.61
C GLN A 11 10.44 -0.50 -17.08
N GLY A 12 9.93 -0.04 -18.22
CA GLY A 12 10.11 1.35 -18.67
C GLY A 12 9.24 2.38 -17.94
N ASP A 13 8.29 1.93 -17.11
CA ASP A 13 7.42 2.80 -16.31
C ASP A 13 8.04 3.03 -14.92
N LYS A 14 7.98 4.27 -14.43
CA LYS A 14 8.49 4.63 -13.10
C LYS A 14 7.76 3.94 -11.93
N TRP A 15 6.58 3.40 -12.19
CA TRP A 15 5.74 2.70 -11.21
C TRP A 15 5.75 1.17 -11.42
N ALA A 16 6.67 0.65 -12.23
CA ALA A 16 6.74 -0.76 -12.56
C ALA A 16 7.16 -1.61 -11.35
N VAL A 17 6.42 -2.69 -11.10
CA VAL A 17 6.68 -3.64 -10.02
C VAL A 17 6.90 -5.03 -10.60
N SER A 18 7.99 -5.67 -10.21
CA SER A 18 8.32 -7.02 -10.68
C SER A 18 7.40 -8.08 -10.06
N LEU A 19 7.28 -9.24 -10.70
CA LEU A 19 6.55 -10.38 -10.12
C LEU A 19 7.21 -10.91 -8.84
N LEU A 20 8.52 -10.68 -8.69
CA LEU A 20 9.27 -11.05 -7.49
C LEU A 20 8.88 -10.17 -6.30
N ASP A 21 8.74 -8.86 -6.53
CA ASP A 21 8.39 -7.90 -5.47
C ASP A 21 6.91 -7.99 -5.10
N PHE A 22 6.05 -8.26 -6.08
CA PHE A 22 4.61 -8.41 -5.85
C PHE A 22 3.99 -9.37 -6.87
N PRO A 23 3.57 -10.58 -6.47
CA PRO A 23 3.13 -11.61 -7.42
C PRO A 23 1.69 -11.44 -7.93
N PHE A 24 0.87 -10.57 -7.32
CA PHE A 24 -0.54 -10.42 -7.68
C PHE A 24 -0.77 -9.38 -8.79
N SER A 25 -1.83 -9.56 -9.57
CA SER A 25 -2.16 -8.65 -10.69
C SER A 25 -2.77 -7.32 -10.27
N TYR A 26 -3.30 -7.23 -9.04
CA TYR A 26 -3.99 -6.05 -8.53
C TYR A 26 -3.48 -5.68 -7.14
N TYR A 27 -3.35 -4.37 -6.89
CA TYR A 27 -3.06 -3.87 -5.55
C TYR A 27 -4.30 -3.94 -4.65
N PRO A 28 -4.12 -4.15 -3.33
CA PRO A 28 -5.18 -3.94 -2.36
C PRO A 28 -5.65 -2.48 -2.36
N PRO A 29 -6.85 -2.17 -1.83
CA PRO A 29 -7.32 -0.79 -1.74
C PRO A 29 -6.31 0.11 -1.02
N TYR A 30 -6.00 1.27 -1.60
CA TYR A 30 -5.01 2.20 -1.05
C TYR A 30 -5.40 3.67 -1.26
N ALA A 31 -4.82 4.56 -0.47
CA ALA A 31 -5.01 6.00 -0.57
C ALA A 31 -3.99 6.60 -1.55
N PHE A 32 -4.41 6.86 -2.78
CA PHE A 32 -3.62 7.58 -3.78
C PHE A 32 -3.74 9.10 -3.60
N GLY A 33 -2.62 9.82 -3.70
CA GLY A 33 -2.59 11.28 -3.67
C GLY A 33 -1.29 11.85 -3.09
N GLY A 34 -1.26 13.17 -2.88
CA GLY A 34 -0.11 13.85 -2.25
C GLY A 34 0.01 13.65 -0.74
N GLY A 35 -0.93 12.95 -0.12
CA GLY A 35 -0.93 12.63 1.31
C GLY A 35 -2.22 11.93 1.75
N TYR A 36 -2.20 11.37 2.95
CA TYR A 36 -3.32 10.70 3.60
C TYR A 36 -3.33 11.02 5.10
N VAL A 37 -4.49 10.89 5.73
CA VAL A 37 -4.65 11.07 7.19
C VAL A 37 -5.12 9.74 7.78
N MET A 38 -4.60 9.40 8.95
CA MET A 38 -5.01 8.22 9.71
C MET A 38 -5.02 8.51 11.22
N SER A 39 -5.69 7.67 12.00
CA SER A 39 -5.60 7.77 13.46
C SER A 39 -4.18 7.43 13.95
N ALA A 40 -3.79 8.00 15.09
CA ALA A 40 -2.51 7.66 15.74
C ALA A 40 -2.39 6.15 16.01
N SER A 41 -3.47 5.50 16.44
CA SER A 41 -3.51 4.05 16.68
C SER A 41 -3.25 3.21 15.44
N ALA A 42 -3.76 3.63 14.27
CA ALA A 42 -3.48 2.97 13.00
C ALA A 42 -2.00 3.11 12.64
N ALA A 43 -1.45 4.33 12.76
CA ALA A 43 -0.04 4.61 12.50
C ALA A 43 0.89 3.78 13.39
N GLU A 44 0.64 3.74 14.70
CA GLU A 44 1.43 2.94 15.66
C GLU A 44 1.44 1.45 15.30
N THR A 45 0.28 0.91 14.94
CA THR A 45 0.13 -0.50 14.59
C THR A 45 0.89 -0.83 13.29
N ILE A 46 0.81 0.05 12.29
CA ILE A 46 1.57 -0.08 11.03
C ILE A 46 3.07 -0.07 11.32
N VAL A 47 3.57 0.90 12.09
CA VAL A 47 4.99 1.02 12.44
C VAL A 47 5.48 -0.23 13.18
N LYS A 48 4.68 -0.75 14.12
CA LYS A 48 5.01 -1.95 14.87
C LYS A 48 5.11 -3.21 14.02
N ILE A 49 4.22 -3.40 13.04
CA ILE A 49 4.35 -4.52 12.10
C ILE A 49 5.54 -4.30 11.18
N ARG A 50 5.70 -3.09 10.64
CA ARG A 50 6.79 -2.78 9.70
C ARG A 50 8.16 -3.06 10.28
N SER A 51 8.38 -2.78 11.57
CA SER A 51 9.67 -3.04 12.22
C SER A 51 10.01 -4.53 12.36
N GLY A 52 9.00 -5.41 12.27
CA GLY A 52 9.16 -6.86 12.35
C GLY A 52 9.19 -7.57 11.00
N THR A 53 9.02 -6.86 9.87
CA THR A 53 8.98 -7.46 8.54
C THR A 53 10.09 -6.91 7.64
N SER A 54 10.65 -7.78 6.78
CA SER A 54 11.65 -7.41 5.77
C SER A 54 11.04 -7.16 4.39
N ASP A 55 9.72 -7.34 4.23
CA ASP A 55 9.03 -7.06 2.98
C ASP A 55 9.04 -5.56 2.67
N PHE A 56 9.10 -5.20 1.40
CA PHE A 56 9.11 -3.80 0.97
C PHE A 56 8.59 -3.70 -0.46
N LEU A 57 7.80 -2.66 -0.71
CA LEU A 57 7.41 -2.24 -2.04
C LEU A 57 7.71 -0.75 -2.17
N HIS A 58 8.34 -0.35 -3.28
CA HIS A 58 8.82 1.03 -3.47
C HIS A 58 7.69 2.07 -3.61
N LEU A 59 6.46 1.61 -3.89
CA LEU A 59 5.26 2.43 -3.93
C LEU A 59 4.73 2.59 -2.50
N GLU A 60 5.07 3.71 -1.86
CA GLU A 60 4.78 3.96 -0.44
C GLU A 60 3.28 3.96 -0.14
N ASP A 61 2.48 4.58 -1.00
CA ASP A 61 1.03 4.66 -0.87
C ASP A 61 0.39 3.27 -0.91
N VAL A 62 0.80 2.44 -1.86
CA VAL A 62 0.38 1.04 -1.99
C VAL A 62 0.89 0.20 -0.82
N TYR A 63 2.14 0.39 -0.40
CA TYR A 63 2.76 -0.41 0.65
C TYR A 63 2.12 -0.12 2.02
N ILE A 64 2.10 1.14 2.44
CA ILE A 64 1.63 1.57 3.75
C ILE A 64 0.11 1.48 3.82
N THR A 65 -0.59 2.16 2.91
CA THR A 65 -2.05 2.27 3.00
C THR A 65 -2.77 1.13 2.29
N GLY A 66 -2.09 0.29 1.51
CA GLY A 66 -2.68 -0.89 0.89
C GLY A 66 -2.28 -2.18 1.59
N ILE A 67 -1.02 -2.61 1.40
CA ILE A 67 -0.54 -3.92 1.85
C ILE A 67 -0.55 -4.04 3.37
N LEU A 68 0.08 -3.09 4.09
CA LEU A 68 0.13 -3.13 5.55
C LEU A 68 -1.25 -2.89 6.17
N ALA A 69 -2.03 -1.95 5.61
CA ALA A 69 -3.41 -1.73 6.04
C ALA A 69 -4.27 -2.99 5.91
N MET A 70 -4.20 -3.71 4.78
CA MET A 70 -4.92 -4.97 4.56
C MET A 70 -4.49 -6.05 5.56
N LYS A 71 -3.18 -6.22 5.78
CA LYS A 71 -2.65 -7.19 6.78
C LYS A 71 -3.17 -6.90 8.20
N LEU A 72 -3.39 -5.62 8.51
CA LEU A 72 -3.86 -5.14 9.80
C LEU A 72 -5.38 -4.97 9.90
N ASN A 73 -6.12 -5.29 8.83
CA ASN A 73 -7.56 -5.07 8.73
C ASN A 73 -7.97 -3.61 9.01
N ILE A 74 -7.14 -2.65 8.58
CA ILE A 74 -7.42 -1.21 8.64
C ILE A 74 -8.26 -0.84 7.42
N THR A 75 -9.41 -0.20 7.65
CA THR A 75 -10.32 0.25 6.61
C THR A 75 -10.08 1.69 6.22
N HIS A 76 -10.33 2.03 4.94
CA HIS A 76 -10.26 3.40 4.44
C HIS A 76 -11.61 4.10 4.52
N VAL A 77 -11.56 5.41 4.76
CA VAL A 77 -12.72 6.30 4.63
C VAL A 77 -12.37 7.44 3.66
N THR A 78 -13.32 7.81 2.81
CA THR A 78 -13.18 8.97 1.93
C THR A 78 -13.77 10.19 2.60
N HIS A 79 -13.00 11.27 2.71
CA HIS A 79 -13.52 12.59 3.06
C HIS A 79 -14.07 13.26 1.78
N HIS A 80 -15.28 13.79 1.87
CA HIS A 80 -15.92 14.63 0.86
C HIS A 80 -15.52 16.09 1.05
#